data_AF-A0A1Y3BCJ4-F1
#
_entry.id   AF-A0A1Y3BCJ4-F1
#
_cell.length_a   1.000
_cell.length_b   1.000
_cell.length_c   1.000
_cell.angle_alpha   90.00
_cell.angle_beta   90.00
_cell.angle_gamma   90.00
#
_symmetry.space_group_name_H-M   'P 1'
#
loop_
_entity.id
_entity.type
_entity.pdbx_description
1 polymer ?
#
loop_
_entity_poly.entity_id
_entity_poly.type
_entity_poly.pdbx_seq_one_letter_code
_entity_poly.pdbx_strand_id
1 'polypeptide(L)'
;MPELEQISTYYFDGQGKAIRPLIVILIARAMNFHMTGNSDLLNSQKRVALIIEMIHTASLIHDDVIDSADTRRGKPSVNALWGQKKSIFAGDFVISKGSQMLARLNSPTVISTLSEVSFQFNSIQYRQWK
;
A
#
# COMPACT_ATOMS: atom_id res chain seq x y z
N MET A 1 -8.95 -8.33 15.39
CA MET A 1 -8.83 -7.06 16.16
C MET A 1 -9.62 -6.00 15.40
N PRO A 2 -10.92 -5.84 15.69
CA PRO A 2 -11.84 -5.05 14.84
C PRO A 2 -11.46 -3.58 14.71
N GLU A 3 -10.98 -2.96 15.79
CA GLU A 3 -10.56 -1.55 15.78
C GLU A 3 -9.35 -1.33 14.86
N LEU A 4 -8.33 -2.19 14.93
CA LEU A 4 -7.14 -2.07 14.07
C LEU A 4 -7.50 -2.22 12.58
N GLU A 5 -8.44 -3.10 12.27
CA GLU A 5 -8.94 -3.29 10.91
C GLU A 5 -9.71 -2.05 10.42
N GLN A 6 -10.52 -1.43 11.27
CA GLN A 6 -11.20 -0.18 10.96
C GLN A 6 -10.20 0.95 10.65
N ILE A 7 -9.18 1.12 11.48
CA ILE A 7 -8.14 2.15 11.27
C ILE A 7 -7.37 1.87 9.97
N SER A 8 -6.98 0.62 9.76
CA SER A 8 -6.20 0.17 8.60
C SER A 8 -6.97 0.29 7.27
N THR A 9 -8.29 0.22 7.31
CA THR A 9 -9.17 0.33 6.14
C THR A 9 -9.64 1.75 5.87
N TYR A 10 -9.37 2.71 6.76
CA TYR A 10 -9.89 4.08 6.68
C TYR A 10 -9.56 4.80 5.37
N TYR A 11 -8.39 4.55 4.77
CA TYR A 11 -7.99 5.13 3.49
C TYR A 11 -8.33 4.26 2.26
N PHE A 12 -8.94 3.09 2.47
CA PHE A 12 -9.44 2.21 1.41
C PHE A 12 -10.94 2.44 1.12
N ASP A 13 -11.41 3.67 1.30
CA ASP A 13 -12.81 4.09 1.11
C ASP A 13 -13.14 4.46 -0.34
N GLY A 14 -12.20 4.25 -1.27
CA GLY A 14 -12.38 4.56 -2.70
C GLY A 14 -12.19 6.04 -3.05
N GLN A 15 -11.86 6.92 -2.11
CA GLN A 15 -11.60 8.34 -2.40
C GLN A 15 -10.18 8.62 -2.93
N GLY A 16 -9.34 7.58 -3.00
CA GLY A 16 -8.04 7.68 -3.64
C GLY A 16 -8.12 7.68 -5.16
N LYS A 17 -7.18 8.35 -5.82
CA LYS A 17 -7.08 8.36 -7.29
C LYS A 17 -6.70 6.99 -7.89
N ALA A 18 -6.28 6.03 -7.05
CA ALA A 18 -5.90 4.66 -7.45
C ALA A 18 -4.94 4.59 -8.65
N ILE A 19 -4.08 5.60 -8.81
CA ILE A 19 -3.20 5.72 -9.98
C ILE A 19 -2.18 4.57 -10.01
N ARG A 20 -1.65 4.17 -8.85
CA ARG A 20 -0.65 3.09 -8.75
C ARG A 20 -1.19 1.73 -9.20
N PRO A 21 -2.32 1.22 -8.66
CA PRO A 21 -2.88 -0.05 -9.14
C PRO A 21 -3.35 0.05 -10.59
N LEU A 22 -3.83 1.21 -11.05
CA LEU A 22 -4.21 1.41 -12.44
C LEU A 22 -3.02 1.24 -13.40
N ILE A 23 -1.88 1.87 -13.11
CA ILE A 23 -0.65 1.73 -13.92
C ILE A 23 -0.21 0.27 -13.99
N VAL A 24 -0.19 -0.43 -12.85
CA VAL A 24 0.17 -1.86 -12.80
C VAL A 24 -0.75 -2.70 -13.67
N ILE A 25 -2.06 -2.46 -13.58
CA ILE A 25 -3.06 -3.18 -14.38
C ILE A 25 -2.89 -2.89 -15.87
N LEU A 26 -2.70 -1.63 -16.27
CA LEU A 26 -2.55 -1.25 -17.68
C LEU A 26 -1.28 -1.87 -18.29
N ILE A 27 -0.15 -1.83 -17.58
CA ILE A 27 1.09 -2.47 -18.00
C ILE A 27 0.91 -3.98 -18.10
N ALA A 28 0.28 -4.62 -17.10
CA ALA A 28 0.01 -6.05 -17.12
C ALA A 28 -0.84 -6.46 -18.33
N ARG A 29 -1.89 -5.71 -18.65
CA ARG A 29 -2.73 -5.95 -19.83
C ARG A 29 -1.95 -5.80 -21.13
N ALA A 30 -1.16 -4.74 -21.26
CA ALA A 30 -0.34 -4.50 -22.45
C ALA A 30 0.68 -5.63 -22.67
N MET A 31 1.36 -6.06 -21.60
CA MET A 31 2.32 -7.17 -21.63
C MET A 31 1.65 -8.50 -21.99
N ASN A 32 0.51 -8.83 -21.38
CA ASN A 32 -0.21 -10.07 -21.67
C ASN A 32 -0.67 -10.11 -23.12
N PHE A 33 -1.21 -8.99 -23.63
CA PHE A 33 -1.63 -8.88 -25.02
C PHE A 33 -0.45 -9.06 -25.98
N HIS A 34 0.68 -8.41 -25.71
CA HIS A 34 1.88 -8.55 -26.53
C HIS A 34 2.43 -10.00 -26.54
N MET A 35 2.37 -10.71 -25.41
CA MET A 35 2.93 -12.06 -25.30
C MET A 35 1.99 -13.17 -25.77
N THR A 36 0.68 -12.99 -25.64
CA THR A 36 -0.30 -14.08 -25.82
C THR A 36 -1.47 -13.72 -26.76
N GLY A 37 -1.57 -12.47 -27.21
CA GLY A 37 -2.74 -11.96 -27.93
C GLY A 37 -3.98 -11.73 -27.05
N ASN A 38 -3.90 -12.02 -25.74
CA ASN A 38 -4.99 -11.84 -24.78
C ASN A 38 -4.59 -10.84 -23.68
N SER A 39 -5.47 -9.88 -23.38
CA SER A 39 -5.30 -8.88 -22.31
C SER A 39 -5.80 -9.32 -20.92
N ASP A 40 -6.23 -10.56 -20.75
CA ASP A 40 -6.77 -11.06 -19.48
C ASP A 40 -5.75 -10.98 -18.35
N LEU A 41 -6.18 -10.50 -17.19
CA LEU A 41 -5.33 -10.31 -16.04
C LEU A 41 -5.20 -11.60 -15.22
N LEU A 42 -3.97 -11.97 -14.91
CA LEU A 42 -3.67 -13.04 -13.97
C LEU A 42 -4.01 -12.61 -12.54
N ASN A 43 -4.38 -13.58 -11.70
CA ASN A 43 -4.64 -13.33 -10.29
C ASN A 43 -3.39 -12.78 -9.56
N SER A 44 -2.19 -13.21 -9.94
CA SER A 44 -0.93 -12.67 -9.42
C SER A 44 -0.75 -11.19 -9.75
N GLN A 45 -1.08 -10.76 -10.97
CA GLN A 45 -0.98 -9.35 -11.39
C GLN A 45 -1.96 -8.45 -10.61
N LYS A 46 -3.20 -8.92 -10.39
CA LYS A 46 -4.17 -8.22 -9.53
C LYS A 46 -3.67 -8.10 -8.08
N ARG A 47 -3.08 -9.18 -7.54
CA ARG A 47 -2.50 -9.19 -6.19
C ARG A 47 -1.32 -8.23 -6.07
N VAL A 48 -0.45 -8.13 -7.09
CA VAL A 48 0.66 -7.16 -7.11
C VAL A 48 0.12 -5.73 -7.06
N ALA A 49 -0.89 -5.40 -7.87
CA ALA A 49 -1.52 -4.08 -7.86
C ALA A 49 -2.09 -3.73 -6.46
N LEU A 50 -2.74 -4.70 -5.82
CA LEU A 50 -3.26 -4.55 -4.46
C LEU A 50 -2.16 -4.34 -3.43
N ILE A 51 -1.09 -5.16 -3.45
CA ILE A 51 0.04 -5.06 -2.52
C ILE A 51 0.71 -3.68 -2.62
N ILE A 52 0.89 -3.16 -3.84
CA ILE A 52 1.47 -1.84 -4.07
C ILE A 52 0.61 -0.74 -3.45
N GLU A 53 -0.71 -0.80 -3.62
CA GLU A 53 -1.61 0.17 -3.00
C GLU A 53 -1.63 0.02 -1.47
N MET A 54 -1.50 -1.19 -0.94
CA MET A 54 -1.39 -1.40 0.51
C MET A 54 -0.14 -0.77 1.10
N ILE A 55 1.03 -0.97 0.47
CA ILE A 55 2.29 -0.35 0.90
C ILE A 55 2.17 1.17 0.84
N HIS A 56 1.55 1.71 -0.21
CA HIS A 56 1.32 3.15 -0.33
C HIS A 56 0.39 3.68 0.76
N THR A 57 -0.72 3.00 1.04
CA THR A 57 -1.67 3.43 2.07
C THR A 57 -1.04 3.39 3.46
N ALA A 58 -0.24 2.35 3.76
CA ALA A 58 0.51 2.31 5.01
C ALA A 58 1.46 3.50 5.15
N SER A 59 2.12 3.89 4.05
CA SER A 59 2.99 5.06 4.06
C SER A 59 2.21 6.31 4.44
N LEU A 60 1.03 6.54 3.85
CA LEU A 60 0.19 7.70 4.16
C LEU A 60 -0.24 7.76 5.63
N ILE A 61 -0.49 6.60 6.26
CA ILE A 61 -0.83 6.52 7.69
C ILE A 61 0.36 6.93 8.55
N HIS A 62 1.56 6.46 8.22
CA HIS A 62 2.78 6.86 8.93
C HIS A 62 3.12 8.33 8.70
N ASP A 63 2.93 8.84 7.48
CA ASP A 63 3.16 10.25 7.15
C ASP A 63 2.23 11.16 7.96
N ASP A 64 0.95 10.79 8.19
CA ASP A 64 0.04 11.56 9.06
C ASP A 64 0.57 11.71 10.49
N VAL A 65 1.32 10.71 10.97
CA VAL A 65 1.95 10.72 12.29
C VAL A 65 3.20 11.59 12.28
N ILE A 66 4.07 11.41 11.28
CA ILE A 66 5.32 12.18 11.13
C ILE A 66 5.01 13.67 11.01
N ASP A 67 4.06 14.01 10.15
CA ASP A 67 3.70 15.39 9.83
C ASP A 67 2.80 16.03 10.91
N SER A 68 2.35 15.26 11.91
CA SER A 68 1.27 15.68 12.83
C SER A 68 0.06 16.25 12.09
N ALA A 69 -0.31 15.65 10.97
CA ALA A 69 -1.33 16.20 10.08
C ALA A 69 -2.73 16.08 10.70
N ASP A 70 -3.52 17.15 10.69
CA ASP A 70 -4.91 17.13 11.15
C ASP A 70 -5.87 16.57 10.09
N THR A 71 -5.53 16.74 8.81
CA THR A 71 -6.40 16.36 7.68
C THR A 71 -5.62 15.69 6.55
N ARG A 72 -6.32 14.84 5.80
CA ARG A 72 -5.84 14.19 4.58
C ARG A 72 -6.98 14.06 3.59
N ARG A 73 -6.79 14.57 2.35
CA ARG A 73 -7.82 14.53 1.28
C ARG A 73 -9.18 15.11 1.72
N GLY A 74 -9.18 16.17 2.52
CA GLY A 74 -10.40 16.83 2.98
C GLY A 74 -11.16 16.14 4.11
N LYS A 75 -10.66 15.01 4.64
CA LYS A 75 -11.17 14.36 5.85
C LYS A 75 -10.16 14.40 7.00
N PRO A 76 -10.58 14.22 8.27
CA PRO A 76 -9.64 14.10 9.38
C PRO A 76 -8.64 12.97 9.14
N SER A 77 -7.38 13.20 9.51
CA SER A 77 -6.32 12.20 9.37
C SER A 77 -6.53 11.04 10.33
N VAL A 78 -5.85 9.92 10.07
CA VAL A 78 -5.86 8.77 11.00
C VAL A 78 -5.25 9.15 12.36
N ASN A 79 -4.20 9.98 12.34
CA ASN A 79 -3.56 10.48 13.55
C ASN A 79 -4.49 11.38 14.38
N ALA A 80 -5.25 12.26 13.75
CA ALA A 80 -6.19 13.14 14.43
C ALA A 80 -7.36 12.37 15.07
N LEU A 81 -7.84 11.30 14.43
CA LEU A 81 -8.98 10.52 14.91
C LEU A 81 -8.64 9.47 15.98
N TRP A 82 -7.51 8.77 15.82
CA TRP A 82 -7.16 7.64 16.70
C TRP A 82 -5.88 7.84 17.50
N GLY A 83 -5.16 8.94 17.27
CA GLY A 83 -3.92 9.28 17.93
C GLY A 83 -2.70 8.53 17.37
N GLN A 84 -1.52 9.05 17.72
CA GLN A 84 -0.23 8.61 17.18
C GLN A 84 0.03 7.11 17.35
N LYS A 85 -0.15 6.58 18.57
CA LYS A 85 0.18 5.17 18.87
C LYS A 85 -0.63 4.19 18.02
N LYS A 86 -1.94 4.41 17.90
CA LYS A 86 -2.82 3.52 17.12
C LYS A 86 -2.54 3.65 15.63
N SER A 87 -2.22 4.85 15.16
CA SER A 87 -1.87 5.13 13.76
C SER A 87 -0.60 4.39 13.33
N ILE A 88 0.44 4.39 14.17
CA ILE A 88 1.68 3.62 13.92
C ILE A 88 1.34 2.13 13.79
N PHE A 89 0.61 1.55 14.75
CA PHE A 89 0.24 0.13 14.67
C PHE A 89 -0.62 -0.21 13.45
N ALA A 90 -1.49 0.70 13.01
CA ALA A 90 -2.30 0.50 11.82
C ALA A 90 -1.45 0.47 10.53
N GLY A 91 -0.47 1.38 10.40
CA GLY A 91 0.45 1.34 9.27
C GLY A 91 1.29 0.06 9.24
N ASP A 92 1.86 -0.33 10.39
CA ASP A 92 2.59 -1.60 10.54
C ASP A 92 1.74 -2.83 10.21
N PHE A 93 0.46 -2.81 10.60
CA PHE A 93 -0.48 -3.89 10.28
C PHE A 93 -0.74 -3.99 8.77
N VAL A 94 -0.95 -2.86 8.08
CA VAL A 94 -1.16 -2.84 6.63
C VAL A 94 0.10 -3.34 5.90
N ILE A 95 1.30 -2.91 6.30
CA ILE A 95 2.57 -3.42 5.74
C ILE A 95 2.69 -4.92 5.97
N SER A 96 2.44 -5.40 7.19
CA SER A 96 2.53 -6.82 7.53
C SER A 96 1.57 -7.68 6.72
N LYS A 97 0.34 -7.19 6.48
CA LYS A 97 -0.63 -7.84 5.60
C LYS A 97 -0.17 -7.83 4.14
N GLY A 98 0.36 -6.72 3.64
CA GLY A 98 0.95 -6.62 2.31
C GLY A 98 2.10 -7.61 2.12
N SER A 99 3.02 -7.69 3.08
CA SER A 99 4.15 -8.63 3.09
C SER A 99 3.69 -10.09 3.11
N GLN A 100 2.67 -10.42 3.90
CA GLN A 100 2.07 -11.76 3.89
C GLN A 100 1.49 -12.11 2.51
N MET A 101 0.84 -11.16 1.85
CA MET A 101 0.29 -11.36 0.50
C MET A 101 1.40 -11.49 -0.55
N LEU A 102 2.48 -10.71 -0.41
CA LEU A 102 3.66 -10.76 -1.27
C LEU A 102 4.35 -12.13 -1.19
N ALA A 103 4.57 -12.64 0.01
CA ALA A 103 5.18 -13.96 0.23
C ALA A 103 4.39 -15.09 -0.46
N ARG A 104 3.05 -14.96 -0.53
CA ARG A 104 2.15 -15.93 -1.17
C ARG A 104 2.15 -15.87 -2.71
N LEU A 105 2.85 -14.92 -3.33
CA LEU A 105 2.98 -14.86 -4.79
C LEU A 105 3.94 -15.93 -5.35
N ASN A 106 4.78 -16.56 -4.52
CA ASN A 106 5.71 -17.62 -4.91
C ASN A 106 6.61 -17.24 -6.10
N SER A 107 6.92 -15.96 -6.26
CA SER A 107 7.82 -15.44 -7.31
C SER A 107 9.00 -14.72 -6.64
N PRO A 108 10.18 -15.36 -6.53
CA PRO A 108 11.34 -14.79 -5.84
C PRO A 108 11.74 -13.42 -6.38
N THR A 109 11.67 -13.22 -7.70
CA THR A 109 11.94 -11.94 -8.35
C THR A 109 10.97 -10.85 -7.89
N VAL A 110 9.66 -11.11 -7.93
CA VAL A 110 8.65 -10.12 -7.50
C VAL A 110 8.77 -9.83 -6.00
N ILE A 111 9.00 -10.87 -5.19
CA ILE A 111 9.21 -10.74 -3.74
C ILE A 111 10.43 -9.86 -3.46
N SER A 112 11.56 -10.13 -4.11
CA SER A 112 12.79 -9.35 -3.93
C SER A 112 12.61 -7.89 -4.34
N THR A 113 12.05 -7.63 -5.54
CA THR A 113 11.83 -6.27 -6.04
C THR A 113 10.91 -5.46 -5.14
N LEU A 114 9.76 -6.02 -4.73
CA LEU A 114 8.82 -5.30 -3.86
C LEU A 114 9.34 -5.14 -2.42
N SER A 115 10.19 -6.05 -1.95
CA SER A 115 10.85 -5.91 -0.65
C SER A 115 11.86 -4.77 -0.67
N GLU A 116 12.66 -4.63 -1.73
CA GLU A 116 13.60 -3.52 -1.90
C GLU A 116 12.87 -2.17 -1.95
N VAL A 117 11.78 -2.10 -2.72
CA VAL A 117 10.92 -0.91 -2.76
C VAL A 117 10.35 -0.57 -1.37
N SER A 118 9.87 -1.56 -0.63
CA SER A 118 9.36 -1.38 0.74
C SER A 118 10.46 -0.87 1.70
N PHE A 119 11.68 -1.39 1.56
CA PHE A 119 12.83 -0.92 2.33
C PHE A 119 13.18 0.54 2.00
N GLN A 120 13.22 0.89 0.71
CA GLN A 120 13.46 2.26 0.28
C GLN A 120 12.43 3.23 0.86
N PHE A 121 11.14 2.88 0.84
CA PHE A 121 10.08 3.69 1.45
C PHE A 121 10.31 3.95 2.94
N ASN A 122 10.56 2.90 3.72
CA ASN A 122 10.86 3.05 5.15
C ASN A 122 12.09 3.93 5.39
N SER A 123 13.12 3.79 4.55
CA SER A 123 14.32 4.62 4.65
C SER A 123 14.03 6.11 4.42
N ILE A 124 13.11 6.44 3.51
CA ILE A 124 12.68 7.81 3.21
C ILE A 124 11.91 8.38 4.41
N GLN A 125 10.94 7.62 4.94
CA GLN A 125 10.16 8.04 6.11
C GLN A 125 11.03 8.31 7.33
N TYR A 126 11.98 7.42 7.61
CA TYR A 126 12.92 7.62 8.72
C TYR A 126 13.76 8.89 8.58
N ARG A 127 14.16 9.24 7.35
CA ARG A 127 14.88 10.50 7.08
C ARG A 127 14.01 11.74 7.28
N GLN A 128 12.70 11.65 7.05
CA GLN A 128 11.77 12.78 7.29
C GLN A 128 11.46 12.98 8.76
N TRP A 129 11.53 11.91 9.57
CA TRP A 129 11.32 12.00 11.02
C TRP A 129 12.47 12.72 11.74
N LYS A 130 13.70 12.60 11.24
CA LYS A 130 14.89 13.23 11.82
C LYS A 130 14.99 14.71 11.50
#